data_AF-K7QWW4-F1
#
_entry.id   AF-K7QWW4-F1
#
_cell.length_a   1.000
_cell.length_b   1.000
_cell.length_c   1.000
_cell.angle_alpha   90.00
_cell.angle_beta   90.00
_cell.angle_gamma   90.00
#
_symmetry.space_group_name_H-M   'P 1'
#
loop_
_entity.id
_entity.type
_entity.pdbx_description
1 polymer ?
#
loop_
_entity_poly.entity_id
_entity_poly.type
_entity_poly.pdbx_seq_one_letter_code
_entity_poly.pdbx_strand_id
1 'polypeptide(L)'
;MKVLYVLSSPRAASHKLGGMILPQLEAGVHGAEPVGFFFFDDNVLVLQKGNPIGERLMVLARARGFFVMACDGCALERGLAQGEPRWCTPEGRGKGEPTALEPAPHLLEGVELGCFPDLYARAGSNPPHQVITL
;
A
#
# COMPACT_ATOMS: atom_id res chain seq x y z
N MET A 1 -16.14 1.82 -11.61
CA MET A 1 -16.47 1.73 -10.15
C MET A 1 -15.19 1.89 -9.35
N LYS A 2 -15.13 2.85 -8.42
CA LYS A 2 -13.98 3.08 -7.55
C LYS A 2 -13.79 2.01 -6.47
N VAL A 3 -12.59 1.45 -6.33
CA VAL A 3 -12.27 0.39 -5.36
C VAL A 3 -10.99 0.67 -4.58
N LEU A 4 -10.96 0.31 -3.30
CA LEU A 4 -9.74 0.29 -2.48
C LEU A 4 -9.34 -1.16 -2.23
N TYR A 5 -8.11 -1.52 -2.58
CA TYR A 5 -7.59 -2.87 -2.35
C TYR A 5 -6.80 -2.95 -1.05
N VAL A 6 -7.12 -3.93 -0.22
CA VAL A 6 -6.36 -4.28 0.99
C VAL A 6 -5.73 -5.65 0.78
N LEU A 7 -4.40 -5.72 0.68
CA LEU A 7 -3.67 -6.96 0.43
C LEU A 7 -3.21 -7.55 1.75
N SER A 8 -4.00 -8.48 2.30
CA SER A 8 -3.77 -9.07 3.62
C SER A 8 -3.67 -10.59 3.61
N SER A 9 -4.05 -11.27 2.52
CA SER A 9 -3.80 -12.71 2.41
C SER A 9 -2.36 -12.99 2.04
N PRO A 10 -1.83 -14.18 2.39
CA PRO A 10 -0.59 -14.67 1.82
C PRO A 10 -0.61 -14.58 0.29
N ARG A 11 0.48 -14.06 -0.29
CA ARG A 11 0.66 -13.90 -1.73
C ARG A 11 -0.41 -13.03 -2.44
N ALA A 12 -1.18 -12.21 -1.73
CA ALA A 12 -2.11 -11.28 -2.39
C ALA A 12 -1.37 -10.36 -3.40
N ALA A 13 -0.19 -9.86 -3.02
CA ALA A 13 0.63 -9.00 -3.88
C ALA A 13 1.25 -9.75 -5.07
N SER A 14 1.82 -10.93 -4.84
CA SER A 14 2.53 -11.66 -5.91
C SER A 14 1.58 -12.39 -6.86
N HIS A 15 0.50 -12.97 -6.36
CA HIS A 15 -0.45 -13.75 -7.15
C HIS A 15 -1.58 -12.89 -7.71
N LYS A 16 -2.44 -12.34 -6.84
CA LYS A 16 -3.67 -11.65 -7.25
C LYS A 16 -3.36 -10.30 -7.88
N LEU A 17 -2.52 -9.49 -7.24
CA LEU A 17 -2.10 -8.22 -7.81
C LEU A 17 -1.18 -8.43 -9.02
N GLY A 18 -0.03 -9.07 -8.83
CA GLY A 18 1.00 -9.20 -9.87
C GLY A 18 0.57 -10.02 -11.09
N GLY A 19 -0.18 -11.09 -10.88
CA GLY A 19 -0.58 -12.03 -11.93
C GLY A 19 -1.94 -11.75 -12.56
N MET A 20 -2.80 -10.94 -11.93
CA MET A 20 -4.18 -10.73 -12.42
C MET A 20 -4.54 -9.24 -12.54
N ILE A 21 -4.58 -8.51 -11.41
CA ILE A 21 -5.06 -7.12 -11.40
C ILE A 21 -4.15 -6.21 -12.22
N LEU A 22 -2.83 -6.33 -12.05
CA LEU A 22 -1.87 -5.43 -12.68
C LEU A 22 -1.87 -5.56 -14.22
N PRO A 23 -1.79 -6.78 -14.83
CA PRO A 23 -1.97 -6.94 -16.27
C PRO A 23 -3.31 -6.41 -16.80
N GLN A 24 -4.41 -6.60 -16.05
CA GLN A 24 -5.73 -6.09 -16.44
C GLN A 24 -5.80 -4.56 -16.40
N LEU A 25 -5.15 -3.93 -15.42
CA LEU A 25 -5.05 -2.48 -15.35
C LEU A 25 -4.27 -1.94 -16.53
N GLU A 26 -3.11 -2.52 -16.84
CA GLU A 26 -2.26 -2.12 -17.98
C GLU A 26 -2.99 -2.24 -19.32
N ALA A 27 -3.70 -3.35 -19.54
CA ALA A 27 -4.49 -3.57 -20.75
C ALA A 27 -5.79 -2.74 -20.80
N GLY A 28 -6.16 -2.04 -19.71
CA GLY A 28 -7.38 -1.23 -19.65
C GLY A 28 -8.68 -2.05 -19.57
N VAL A 29 -8.61 -3.31 -19.15
CA VAL A 29 -9.75 -4.25 -19.12
C VAL A 29 -10.17 -4.66 -17.71
N HIS A 30 -9.62 -4.03 -16.67
CA HIS A 30 -9.90 -4.38 -15.28
C HIS A 30 -11.36 -4.12 -14.84
N GLY A 31 -12.04 -3.13 -15.42
CA GLY A 31 -13.43 -2.78 -15.12
C GLY A 31 -13.66 -2.02 -13.81
N ALA A 32 -12.68 -1.98 -12.91
CA ALA A 32 -12.68 -1.14 -11.72
C ALA A 32 -11.61 -0.03 -11.81
N GLU A 33 -11.81 1.02 -11.01
CA GLU A 33 -10.91 2.17 -10.87
C GLU A 33 -10.30 2.13 -9.47
N PRO A 34 -9.06 1.67 -9.30
CA PRO A 34 -8.41 1.71 -8.00
C PRO A 34 -8.29 3.16 -7.50
N VAL A 35 -8.65 3.40 -6.24
CA VAL A 35 -8.34 4.67 -5.54
C VAL A 35 -7.09 4.54 -4.68
N GLY A 36 -6.75 3.30 -4.30
CA GLY A 36 -5.47 2.97 -3.70
C GLY A 36 -5.29 1.49 -3.41
N PHE A 37 -4.10 1.15 -2.93
CA PHE A 37 -3.71 -0.18 -2.48
C PHE A 37 -3.03 -0.06 -1.11
N PHE A 38 -3.43 -0.90 -0.16
CA PHE A 38 -2.81 -0.99 1.18
C PHE A 38 -2.26 -2.39 1.44
N PHE A 39 -0.98 -2.48 1.78
CA PHE A 39 -0.24 -3.74 1.86
C PHE A 39 0.06 -4.12 3.32
N PHE A 40 -0.30 -5.34 3.70
CA PHE A 40 0.03 -5.95 4.99
C PHE A 40 1.00 -7.12 4.87
N ASP A 41 1.66 -7.45 5.98
CA ASP A 41 2.59 -8.57 6.13
C ASP A 41 3.63 -8.58 5.01
N ASP A 42 3.99 -9.75 4.49
CA ASP A 42 4.98 -9.91 3.42
C ASP A 42 4.56 -9.31 2.08
N ASN A 43 3.29 -8.90 1.92
CA ASN A 43 2.87 -8.25 0.70
C ASN A 43 3.60 -6.92 0.47
N VAL A 44 4.08 -6.25 1.53
CA VAL A 44 4.88 -5.01 1.41
C VAL A 44 6.20 -5.21 0.65
N LEU A 45 6.73 -6.43 0.62
CA LEU A 45 8.04 -6.73 0.00
C LEU A 45 8.06 -6.49 -1.51
N VAL A 46 6.89 -6.45 -2.17
CA VAL A 46 6.83 -6.09 -3.60
C VAL A 46 7.08 -4.61 -3.86
N LEU A 47 7.08 -3.77 -2.82
CA LEU A 47 7.24 -2.32 -2.92
C LEU A 47 8.70 -1.86 -2.86
N GLN A 48 9.65 -2.79 -2.97
CA GLN A 48 11.08 -2.52 -3.02
C GLN A 48 11.54 -2.15 -4.43
N LYS A 49 12.53 -1.26 -4.53
CA LYS A 49 13.23 -0.94 -5.77
C LYS A 49 13.75 -2.21 -6.43
N GLY A 50 13.53 -2.31 -7.74
CA GLY A 50 13.91 -3.50 -8.53
C GLY A 50 12.91 -4.66 -8.47
N ASN A 51 11.82 -4.58 -7.67
CA ASN A 51 10.75 -5.56 -7.76
C ASN A 51 9.81 -5.22 -8.94
N PRO A 52 9.68 -6.09 -9.96
CA PRO A 52 8.92 -5.75 -11.17
C PRO A 52 7.43 -5.48 -10.93
N ILE A 53 6.83 -6.07 -9.89
CA ILE A 53 5.41 -5.85 -9.56
C ILE A 53 5.21 -4.43 -9.01
N GLY A 54 6.04 -4.04 -8.03
CA GLY A 54 5.97 -2.70 -7.44
C GLY A 54 6.27 -1.60 -8.46
N GLU A 55 7.32 -1.76 -9.26
CA GLU A 55 7.70 -0.78 -10.29
C GLU A 55 6.55 -0.49 -11.27
N ARG A 56 5.93 -1.55 -11.79
CA ARG A 56 4.76 -1.45 -12.68
C ARG A 56 3.55 -0.82 -11.99
N LEU A 57 3.28 -1.20 -10.73
CA LEU A 57 2.19 -0.59 -9.95
C LEU A 57 2.41 0.91 -9.78
N MET A 58 3.64 1.35 -9.46
CA MET A 58 3.94 2.76 -9.24
C MET A 58 3.88 3.59 -10.51
N VAL A 59 4.19 3.02 -11.69
CA VAL A 59 3.94 3.67 -12.98
C VAL A 59 2.44 3.97 -13.15
N LEU A 60 1.58 2.98 -12.88
CA LEU A 60 0.13 3.17 -12.96
C LEU A 60 -0.40 4.13 -11.89
N ALA A 61 0.15 4.08 -10.67
CA ALA A 61 -0.23 4.96 -9.57
C ALA A 61 -0.03 6.43 -9.97
N ARG A 62 1.14 6.77 -10.53
CA ARG A 62 1.43 8.11 -11.06
C ARG A 62 0.54 8.49 -12.22
N ALA A 63 0.32 7.57 -13.17
CA ALA A 63 -0.47 7.86 -14.36
C ALA A 63 -1.98 8.03 -14.08
N ARG A 64 -2.50 7.35 -13.04
CA ARG A 64 -3.96 7.27 -12.77
C ARG A 64 -4.37 7.92 -11.45
N GLY A 65 -3.42 8.39 -10.65
CA GLY A 65 -3.69 9.19 -9.45
C GLY A 65 -4.22 8.40 -8.25
N PHE A 66 -3.91 7.10 -8.14
CA PHE A 66 -4.22 6.32 -6.94
C PHE A 66 -3.00 6.21 -6.02
N PHE A 67 -3.24 6.06 -4.72
CA PHE A 67 -2.15 5.93 -3.74
C PHE A 67 -1.70 4.47 -3.56
N VAL A 68 -0.47 4.28 -3.11
CA VAL A 68 0.08 2.99 -2.70
C VAL A 68 0.65 3.16 -1.32
N MET A 69 0.16 2.37 -0.36
CA MET A 69 0.54 2.48 1.04
C MET A 69 1.03 1.13 1.57
N ALA A 70 2.15 1.14 2.29
CA ALA A 70 2.59 0.00 3.09
C ALA A 70 2.20 0.23 4.56
N CYS A 71 1.72 -0.83 5.22
CA CYS A 71 1.52 -0.83 6.66
C CYS A 71 2.83 -0.47 7.36
N ASP A 72 2.82 0.56 8.20
CA ASP A 72 3.98 1.07 8.91
C ASP A 72 4.68 -0.02 9.75
N GLY A 73 3.94 -0.78 10.54
CA GLY A 73 4.46 -1.90 11.34
C GLY A 73 5.10 -2.98 10.46
N CYS A 74 4.40 -3.41 9.40
CA CYS A 74 4.92 -4.44 8.50
C CYS A 74 6.18 -3.99 7.76
N ALA A 75 6.25 -2.70 7.40
CA ALA A 75 7.41 -2.08 6.77
C ALA A 75 8.62 -2.01 7.73
N LEU A 76 8.39 -1.60 8.99
CA LEU A 76 9.42 -1.56 10.03
C LEU A 76 10.02 -2.96 10.26
N GLU A 77 9.18 -3.97 10.45
CA GLU A 77 9.60 -5.36 10.67
C GLU A 77 10.45 -5.93 9.52
N ARG A 78 10.24 -5.44 8.30
CA ARG A 78 10.88 -5.93 7.07
C ARG A 78 12.01 -5.04 6.58
N GLY A 79 12.40 -4.03 7.35
CA GLY A 79 13.49 -3.11 7.01
C GLY A 79 13.16 -2.15 5.86
N LEU A 80 11.88 -1.96 5.53
CA LEU A 80 11.41 -1.01 4.52
C LEU A 80 11.22 0.41 5.07
N ALA A 81 11.30 0.57 6.40
CA ALA A 81 11.23 1.83 7.10
C ALA A 81 12.12 1.81 8.36
N GLN A 82 12.43 2.98 8.88
CA GLN A 82 13.11 3.20 10.15
C GLN A 82 12.29 4.14 11.03
N GLY A 83 12.33 3.92 12.34
CA GLY A 83 11.56 4.69 13.33
C GLY A 83 10.69 3.78 14.21
N GLU A 84 9.54 4.30 14.61
CA GLU A 84 8.55 3.62 15.47
C GLU A 84 7.17 3.67 14.84
N PRO A 85 6.24 2.74 15.15
CA PRO A 85 4.88 2.78 14.60
C PRO A 85 4.21 4.14 14.79
N ARG A 86 3.53 4.61 13.74
CA ARG A 86 3.02 6.00 13.66
C ARG A 86 2.00 6.28 14.73
N TRP A 87 1.02 5.39 14.84
CA TRP A 87 -0.17 5.56 15.67
C TRP A 87 -0.22 4.61 16.88
N CYS A 88 0.81 3.79 17.06
CA CYS A 88 0.88 2.80 18.12
C CYS A 88 2.19 2.91 18.90
N THR A 89 2.18 2.62 20.19
CA THR A 89 3.40 2.37 20.98
C THR A 89 3.85 0.91 20.80
N PRO A 90 5.11 0.56 21.13
CA PRO A 90 5.57 -0.83 21.11
C PRO A 90 4.74 -1.78 21.99
N GLU A 91 4.06 -1.27 23.02
CA GLU A 91 3.17 -2.03 23.91
C GLU A 91 1.75 -2.20 23.35
N GLY A 92 1.49 -1.77 22.10
CA GLY A 92 0.19 -1.90 21.44
C GLY A 92 -0.86 -0.89 21.90
N ARG A 93 -0.44 0.29 22.39
CA ARG A 93 -1.36 1.38 22.77
C ARG A 93 -1.48 2.41 21.66
N GLY A 94 -2.67 2.96 21.46
CA GLY A 94 -2.88 4.05 20.49
C GLY A 94 -2.21 5.36 20.92
N LYS A 95 -1.69 6.11 19.95
CA LYS A 95 -1.14 7.47 20.08
C LYS A 95 -2.18 8.49 19.58
N GLY A 96 -2.17 9.69 20.15
CA GLY A 96 -3.02 10.81 19.70
C GLY A 96 -2.46 11.57 18.49
N GLU A 97 -1.16 11.43 18.24
CA GLU A 97 -0.43 12.11 17.16
C GLU A 97 0.50 11.12 16.46
N PRO A 98 0.72 11.26 15.14
CA PRO A 98 1.57 10.34 14.39
C PRO A 98 3.05 10.63 14.64
N THR A 99 3.83 9.58 14.86
CA THR A 99 5.29 9.65 14.76
C THR A 99 5.74 9.67 13.29
N ALA A 100 6.79 10.42 12.96
CA ALA A 100 7.39 10.38 11.63
C ALA A 100 8.07 9.04 11.37
N LEU A 101 7.93 8.50 10.16
CA LEU A 101 8.67 7.33 9.69
C LEU A 101 9.61 7.74 8.58
N GLU A 102 10.83 7.23 8.64
CA GLU A 102 11.81 7.40 7.58
C GLU A 102 11.75 6.19 6.64
N PRO A 103 11.43 6.37 5.34
CA PRO A 103 11.42 5.26 4.39
C PRO A 103 12.84 4.74 4.14
N ALA A 104 13.00 3.43 4.00
CA ALA A 104 14.29 2.87 3.65
C ALA A 104 14.71 3.31 2.23
N PRO A 105 16.03 3.46 1.95
CA PRO A 105 16.51 3.91 0.63
C PRO A 105 16.09 3.03 -0.54
N HIS A 106 15.74 1.77 -0.26
CA HIS A 106 15.30 0.77 -1.24
C HIS A 106 13.77 0.62 -1.32
N LEU A 107 12.99 1.43 -0.61
CA LEU A 107 11.54 1.54 -0.84
C LEU A 107 11.30 2.32 -2.15
N LEU A 108 10.29 1.92 -2.92
CA LEU A 108 9.89 2.64 -4.13
C LEU A 108 9.43 4.07 -3.81
N GLU A 109 9.84 5.01 -4.66
CA GLU A 109 9.46 6.42 -4.52
C GLU A 109 7.95 6.59 -4.69
N GLY A 110 7.35 7.38 -3.79
CA GLY A 110 5.91 7.66 -3.78
C GLY A 110 5.06 6.62 -3.04
N VAL A 111 5.66 5.55 -2.51
CA VAL A 111 4.97 4.66 -1.57
C VAL A 111 4.81 5.39 -0.24
N GLU A 112 3.58 5.46 0.25
CA GLU A 112 3.24 6.03 1.55
C GLU A 112 3.46 4.98 2.65
N LEU A 113 3.95 5.39 3.82
CA LEU A 113 4.04 4.56 5.03
C LEU A 113 2.95 5.01 6.00
N GLY A 114 2.05 4.11 6.37
CA GLY A 114 0.85 4.51 7.10
C GLY A 114 0.22 3.41 7.93
N CYS A 115 -0.60 3.82 8.88
CA CYS A 115 -1.54 2.95 9.60
C CYS A 115 -2.98 3.32 9.20
N PHE A 116 -3.98 2.74 9.87
CA PHE A 116 -5.39 2.96 9.55
C PHE A 116 -5.84 4.43 9.54
N PRO A 117 -5.44 5.32 10.48
CA PRO A 117 -5.80 6.73 10.39
C PRO A 117 -5.29 7.41 9.12
N ASP A 118 -4.06 7.08 8.67
CA ASP A 118 -3.50 7.60 7.41
C ASP A 118 -4.27 7.05 6.20
N LEU A 119 -4.59 5.76 6.22
CA LEU A 119 -5.40 5.11 5.17
C LEU A 119 -6.75 5.82 5.02
N TYR A 120 -7.44 6.08 6.13
CA TYR A 120 -8.75 6.73 6.10
C TYR A 120 -8.67 8.19 5.68
N ALA A 121 -7.63 8.93 6.10
CA ALA A 121 -7.40 10.29 5.61
C ALA A 121 -7.19 10.30 4.09
N ARG A 122 -6.37 9.37 3.58
CA ARG A 122 -6.05 9.28 2.15
C ARG A 122 -7.25 8.84 1.33
N ALA A 123 -7.91 7.75 1.72
CA ALA A 123 -9.12 7.25 1.06
C ALA A 123 -10.29 8.24 1.16
N GLY A 124 -10.40 8.98 2.26
CA GLY A 124 -11.44 10.01 2.46
C GLY A 124 -11.39 11.14 1.43
N SER A 125 -10.21 11.49 0.92
CA SER A 125 -10.06 12.48 -0.16
C SER A 125 -10.56 12.00 -1.53
N ASN A 126 -10.67 10.69 -1.73
CA ASN A 126 -11.17 10.05 -2.94
C ASN A 126 -11.89 8.73 -2.59
N PRO A 127 -13.11 8.81 -2.02
CA PRO A 127 -13.75 7.67 -1.39
C PRO A 127 -14.02 6.53 -2.39
N PRO A 128 -13.69 5.28 -2.03
CA PRO A 128 -14.06 4.12 -2.84
C PRO A 128 -15.57 3.82 -2.70
N HIS A 129 -16.15 3.19 -3.72
CA HIS A 129 -17.49 2.59 -3.58
C HIS A 129 -17.42 1.25 -2.85
N GLN A 130 -16.28 0.56 -2.95
CA GLN A 130 -16.07 -0.74 -2.32
C GLN A 130 -14.63 -0.90 -1.83
N VAL A 131 -14.48 -1.51 -0.65
CA VAL A 131 -13.19 -2.00 -0.16
C VAL A 131 -13.12 -3.49 -0.44
N ILE A 132 -12.07 -3.94 -1.12
CA ILE A 132 -11.86 -5.34 -1.49
C ILE A 132 -10.60 -5.84 -0.78
N THR A 133 -10.80 -6.76 0.17
CA THR A 133 -9.70 -7.44 0.85
C THR A 133 -9.29 -8.66 0.04
N LEU A 134 -7.99 -8.76 -0.26
CA LEU A 134 -7.37 -9.81 -1.05
C LEU A 134 -6.47 -10.67 -0.20
#